data_AF-A0A271J1M1-F1
#
_entry.id   AF-A0A271J1M1-F1
#
_cell.length_a   1.000
_cell.length_b   1.000
_cell.length_c   1.000
_cell.angle_alpha   90.00
_cell.angle_beta   90.00
_cell.angle_gamma   90.00
#
_symmetry.space_group_name_H-M   'P 1'
#
loop_
_entity.id
_entity.type
_entity.pdbx_description
1 polymer ?
#
loop_
_entity_poly.entity_id
_entity_poly.type
_entity_poly.pdbx_seq_one_letter_code
_entity_poly.pdbx_strand_id
1 'polypeptide(L)'
;MTVFDSSPDPADFLATLDQQVRDLQDAGGEPHAILVGPEAYEVLKTAVAERFGRERADLGQYQWVPVVVDPFRGGRLCVVPPPRDVSAGVRAERDEG
;
A
#
# COMPACT_ATOMS: atom_id res chain seq x y z
N MET A 1 12.97 4.28 5.64
CA MET A 1 11.60 3.78 5.52
C MET A 1 11.38 3.47 4.05
N THR A 2 11.27 2.20 3.69
CA THR A 2 11.08 1.82 2.28
C THR A 2 9.59 1.81 2.00
N VAL A 3 9.15 2.76 1.16
CA VAL A 3 7.79 2.81 0.64
C VAL A 3 7.87 2.35 -0.80
N PHE A 4 7.22 1.24 -1.11
CA PHE A 4 7.19 0.71 -2.48
C PHE A 4 6.03 1.37 -3.21
N ASP A 5 6.27 2.46 -3.93
CA ASP A 5 5.25 3.17 -4.72
C ASP A 5 5.30 2.68 -6.17
N SER A 6 4.19 2.12 -6.67
CA SER A 6 4.12 1.61 -8.04
C SER A 6 2.74 1.79 -8.67
N SER A 7 2.69 1.86 -9.99
CA SER A 7 1.48 1.82 -10.80
C SER A 7 1.50 0.54 -11.65
N PRO A 8 1.12 -0.62 -11.08
CA PRO A 8 1.21 -1.89 -11.79
C PRO A 8 0.18 -2.01 -12.92
N ASP A 9 0.51 -2.84 -13.91
CA ASP A 9 -0.45 -3.27 -14.93
C ASP A 9 -1.60 -4.04 -14.27
N PRO A 10 -2.87 -3.86 -14.70
CA PRO A 10 -3.99 -4.63 -14.18
C PRO A 10 -3.79 -6.15 -14.16
N ALA A 11 -3.10 -6.72 -15.15
CA ALA A 11 -2.84 -8.16 -15.22
C ALA A 11 -1.90 -8.66 -14.11
N ASP A 12 -0.96 -7.80 -13.68
CA ASP A 12 0.08 -8.13 -12.70
C ASP A 12 -0.18 -7.49 -11.33
N PHE A 13 -1.35 -6.88 -11.13
CA PHE A 13 -1.64 -6.04 -9.97
C PHE A 13 -1.49 -6.81 -8.64
N LEU A 14 -2.09 -8.00 -8.54
CA LEU A 14 -2.01 -8.82 -7.34
C LEU A 14 -0.61 -9.40 -7.13
N ALA A 15 0.09 -9.75 -8.21
CA ALA A 15 1.46 -10.24 -8.12
C ALA A 15 2.40 -9.15 -7.60
N THR A 16 2.21 -7.91 -8.07
CA THR A 16 2.97 -6.74 -7.59
C THR A 16 2.68 -6.46 -6.13
N LEU A 17 1.40 -6.48 -5.72
CA LEU A 17 1.02 -6.29 -4.32
C LEU A 17 1.61 -7.38 -3.41
N ASP A 18 1.49 -8.65 -3.82
CA ASP A 18 2.05 -9.79 -3.09
C ASP A 18 3.58 -9.67 -3.00
N GLN A 19 4.26 -9.14 -4.03
CA GLN A 19 5.70 -8.90 -4.01
C GLN A 19 6.09 -7.75 -3.08
N GLN A 20 5.38 -6.61 -3.08
CA GLN A 20 5.68 -5.51 -2.16
C GLN A 20 5.54 -5.91 -0.68
N VAL A 21 4.54 -6.75 -0.37
CA VAL A 21 4.39 -7.31 0.99
C VAL A 21 5.61 -8.14 1.36
N ARG A 22 6.08 -9.00 0.44
CA ARG A 22 7.28 -9.83 0.67
C ARG A 22 8.54 -8.98 0.81
N ASP A 23 8.75 -8.00 -0.07
CA ASP A 23 9.92 -7.12 -0.02
C ASP A 23 9.99 -6.34 1.31
N LEU A 24 8.84 -5.92 1.83
CA LEU A 24 8.76 -5.27 3.14
C LEU A 24 9.12 -6.23 4.28
N GLN A 25 8.60 -7.47 4.23
CA GLN A 25 8.91 -8.53 5.21
C GLN A 25 10.39 -8.93 5.17
N ASP A 26 10.97 -9.09 4.00
CA ASP A 26 12.38 -9.41 3.78
C ASP A 26 13.30 -8.28 4.29
N ALA A 27 12.84 -7.03 4.22
CA ALA A 27 13.50 -5.87 4.83
C ALA A 27 13.30 -5.78 6.37
N GLY A 28 12.63 -6.75 6.99
CA GLY A 28 12.35 -6.79 8.43
C GLY A 28 11.22 -5.87 8.88
N GLY A 29 10.36 -5.42 7.95
CA GLY A 29 9.17 -4.63 8.23
C GLY A 29 7.90 -5.49 8.23
N GLU A 30 6.95 -5.15 9.09
CA GLU A 30 5.61 -5.77 9.04
C GLU A 30 4.67 -4.90 8.19
N PRO A 31 3.86 -5.47 7.28
CA PRO A 31 2.87 -4.70 6.53
C PRO A 31 1.75 -4.25 7.49
N HIS A 32 1.51 -2.94 7.55
CA HIS A 32 0.49 -2.35 8.40
C HIS A 32 -0.73 -1.87 7.63
N ALA A 33 -0.52 -1.27 6.46
CA ALA A 33 -1.60 -0.85 5.57
C ALA A 33 -1.16 -0.89 4.11
N ILE A 34 -2.14 -1.05 3.22
CA ILE A 34 -1.99 -0.88 1.78
C ILE A 34 -2.69 0.43 1.43
N LEU A 35 -1.92 1.42 1.01
CA LEU A 35 -2.46 2.68 0.48
C LEU A 35 -2.65 2.49 -1.02
N VAL A 36 -3.85 2.78 -1.52
CA VAL A 36 -4.15 2.69 -2.95
C VAL A 36 -4.82 3.96 -3.41
N GLY A 37 -4.55 4.41 -4.62
CA GLY A 37 -5.35 5.48 -5.21
C GLY A 37 -6.68 4.98 -5.79
N PRO A 38 -7.63 5.87 -6.10
CA PRO A 38 -8.99 5.49 -6.50
C PRO A 38 -9.03 4.60 -7.75
N GLU A 39 -8.19 4.89 -8.76
CA GLU A 39 -8.12 4.10 -10.00
C GLU A 39 -7.54 2.71 -9.72
N ALA A 40 -6.47 2.64 -8.92
CA ALA A 40 -5.85 1.39 -8.48
C ALA A 40 -6.80 0.55 -7.61
N TYR A 41 -7.66 1.18 -6.80
CA TYR A 41 -8.67 0.50 -6.00
C TYR A 41 -9.70 -0.22 -6.88
N GLU A 42 -10.14 0.42 -7.96
CA GLU A 42 -11.06 -0.20 -8.90
C GLU A 42 -10.43 -1.43 -9.57
N VAL A 43 -9.15 -1.35 -9.95
CA VAL A 43 -8.38 -2.48 -10.49
C VAL A 43 -8.23 -3.60 -9.45
N LEU A 44 -7.88 -3.26 -8.21
CA LEU A 44 -7.76 -4.21 -7.11
C LEU A 44 -9.07 -4.98 -6.86
N LYS A 45 -10.21 -4.29 -6.83
CA LYS A 45 -11.52 -4.92 -6.66
C LYS A 45 -11.81 -5.95 -7.75
N THR A 46 -11.49 -5.61 -9.00
CA THR A 46 -11.67 -6.51 -10.16
C THR A 46 -10.74 -7.72 -10.06
N ALA A 47 -9.44 -7.50 -9.82
CA ALA A 47 -8.48 -8.59 -9.74
C ALA A 47 -8.78 -9.56 -8.59
N VAL A 48 -9.25 -9.06 -7.45
CA VAL A 48 -9.68 -9.90 -6.32
C VAL A 48 -10.97 -10.66 -6.65
N ALA A 49 -11.94 -10.03 -7.31
CA ALA A 49 -13.17 -10.69 -7.75
C ALA A 49 -12.85 -11.89 -8.68
N GLU A 50 -11.97 -11.66 -9.66
CA GLU A 50 -11.50 -12.68 -10.60
C GLU A 50 -10.73 -13.81 -9.90
N ARG A 51 -9.76 -13.47 -9.03
CA ARG A 51 -8.93 -14.46 -8.33
C ARG A 51 -9.75 -15.42 -7.46
N PHE A 52 -10.82 -14.93 -6.82
CA PHE A 52 -11.64 -15.75 -5.92
C PHE A 52 -12.97 -16.21 -6.55
N GLY A 53 -13.21 -15.92 -7.83
CA GLY A 53 -14.45 -16.30 -8.51
C GLY A 53 -15.71 -15.72 -7.85
N ARG A 54 -15.63 -14.49 -7.34
CA ARG A 54 -16.71 -13.84 -6.59
C ARG A 54 -17.14 -12.52 -7.23
N GLU A 55 -18.30 -12.03 -6.83
CA GLU A 55 -18.76 -10.70 -7.24
C GLU A 55 -17.83 -9.60 -6.71
N ARG A 56 -17.71 -8.53 -7.50
CA ARG A 56 -16.96 -7.33 -7.15
C ARG A 56 -17.60 -6.66 -5.94
N ALA A 57 -16.81 -6.44 -4.90
CA ALA A 57 -17.25 -5.82 -3.66
C ALA A 57 -16.19 -4.85 -3.14
N ASP A 58 -16.58 -3.98 -2.21
CA ASP A 58 -15.62 -3.14 -1.50
C ASP A 58 -14.69 -3.98 -0.63
N LEU A 59 -13.42 -3.60 -0.64
CA LEU A 59 -12.33 -4.27 0.04
C LEU A 59 -11.83 -3.40 1.18
N GLY A 60 -12.26 -3.72 2.40
CA GLY A 60 -11.65 -3.13 3.62
C GLY A 60 -10.28 -3.72 3.94
N GLN A 61 -9.97 -4.90 3.40
CA GLN A 61 -8.71 -5.61 3.63
C GLN A 61 -8.34 -6.50 2.43
N TYR A 62 -7.04 -6.68 2.23
CA TYR A 62 -6.47 -7.71 1.38
C TYR A 62 -5.63 -8.63 2.25
N GLN A 63 -5.99 -9.92 2.29
CA GLN A 63 -5.51 -10.86 3.31
C GLN A 63 -5.84 -10.34 4.71
N TRP A 64 -4.82 -10.06 5.55
CA TRP A 64 -4.98 -9.46 6.88
C TRP A 64 -4.59 -7.97 6.92
N VAL A 65 -4.18 -7.39 5.78
CA VAL A 65 -3.67 -6.01 5.73
C VAL A 65 -4.81 -5.06 5.33
N PRO A 66 -5.12 -4.03 6.14
CA PRO A 66 -6.10 -3.00 5.80
C PRO A 66 -5.79 -2.31 4.47
N VAL A 67 -6.84 -2.08 3.68
CA VAL A 67 -6.76 -1.30 2.44
C VAL A 67 -7.33 0.09 2.69
N VAL A 68 -6.55 1.12 2.39
CA VAL A 68 -6.91 2.53 2.58
C VAL A 68 -6.86 3.23 1.24
N VAL A 69 -7.97 3.85 0.84
CA VAL A 69 -8.03 4.65 -0.39
C VAL A 69 -7.48 6.04 -0.10
N ASP A 70 -6.36 6.38 -0.75
CA ASP A 70 -5.73 7.69 -0.75
C ASP A 70 -6.19 8.47 -1.99
N PRO A 71 -7.05 9.50 -1.84
CA PRO A 71 -7.66 10.19 -2.98
C PRO A 71 -6.66 10.92 -3.87
N PHE A 72 -5.43 11.15 -3.42
CA PHE A 72 -4.42 11.90 -4.16
C PHE A 72 -3.44 11.00 -4.92
N ARG A 73 -3.56 9.67 -4.80
CA ARG A 73 -2.56 8.72 -5.28
C ARG A 73 -2.81 8.23 -6.73
N GLY A 74 -4.00 8.42 -7.29
CA GLY A 74 -4.33 8.06 -8.68
C GLY A 74 -4.33 6.55 -8.94
N GLY A 75 -3.61 6.08 -9.98
CA GLY A 75 -3.43 4.65 -10.28
C GLY A 75 -2.36 3.92 -9.46
N ARG A 76 -1.81 4.54 -8.41
CA ARG A 76 -0.68 4.00 -7.64
C ARG A 76 -1.11 3.24 -6.39
N LEU A 77 -0.24 2.33 -5.93
CA LEU A 77 -0.35 1.62 -4.67
C LEU A 77 0.99 1.55 -3.93
N CYS A 78 0.93 1.49 -2.60
CA CYS A 78 2.07 1.16 -1.76
C CYS A 78 1.69 0.39 -0.49
N VAL A 79 2.56 -0.52 -0.06
CA VAL A 79 2.49 -1.16 1.26
C VAL A 79 3.32 -0.35 2.26
N VAL A 80 2.74 0.02 3.40
CA VAL A 80 3.41 0.82 4.43
C VAL A 80 3.59 0.01 5.73
N PRO A 81 4.75 0.12 6.40
CA PRO A 81 4.96 -0.46 7.72
C PRO A 81 4.19 0.31 8.80
N PRO A 82 4.08 -0.22 10.03
CA PRO A 82 3.50 0.54 11.12
C PRO A 82 4.31 1.82 11.34
N PRO A 83 3.66 2.94 11.71
CA PRO A 83 4.37 4.14 12.06
C PRO A 83 5.36 3.81 13.17
N ARG A 84 6.65 4.04 12.93
CA ARG A 84 7.65 3.96 13.99
C ARG A 84 7.46 5.18 14.86
N ASP A 85 7.42 5.00 16.18
CA ASP A 85 7.54 6.10 17.12
C ASP A 85 8.83 6.87 16.81
N VAL A 86 8.70 8.04 16.20
CA VAL A 86 9.79 9.00 16.04
C VAL A 86 9.94 9.78 17.34
N SER A 87 10.28 9.08 18.43
CA SER A 87 10.60 9.69 19.72
C SER A 87 12.01 10.29 19.80
N ALA A 88 12.69 10.44 18.66
CA ALA A 88 13.87 11.29 18.52
C ALA A 88 13.44 12.55 17.76
N GLY A 89 13.22 13.64 18.51
CA GLY A 89 12.64 14.88 18.02
C GLY A 89 13.28 15.40 16.73
N VAL A 90 12.42 15.81 15.79
CA VAL A 90 12.78 16.74 14.73
C VAL A 90 13.22 18.02 15.43
N ARG A 91 14.53 18.19 15.64
CA ARG A 91 15.10 19.52 15.82
C ARG A 91 14.96 20.20 14.48
N ALA A 92 13.92 21.03 14.35
CA ALA A 92 13.91 22.05 13.32
C ALA A 92 15.19 22.87 13.54
N GLU A 93 16.18 22.72 12.66
CA GLU A 93 17.26 23.69 12.57
C GLU A 93 16.58 25.05 12.33
N ARG A 94 16.63 25.89 13.36
CA ARG A 94 16.41 27.32 13.17
C ARG A 94 17.62 27.78 12.37
N ASP A 95 17.35 28.14 11.12
CA ASP A 95 18.21 28.97 10.31
C ASP A 95 18.44 30.27 11.11
N GLU A 96 19.59 30.38 11.77
CA GLU A 96 20.02 31.61 12.43
C GLU A 96 20.96 32.36 11.48
N GLY A 97 20.40 33.38 10.83
CA GLY A 97 21.06 34.67 10.57
C GLY A 97 22.17 34.73 9.53
#